data_AF-A0ABD5QQE2-F1
#
_entry.id   AF-A0ABD5QQE2-F1
#
_cell.length_a   1.000
_cell.length_b   1.000
_cell.length_c   1.000
_cell.angle_alpha   90.00
_cell.angle_beta   90.00
_cell.angle_gamma   90.00
#
_symmetry.space_group_name_H-M   'P 1'
#
loop_
_entity.id
_entity.type
_entity.pdbx_description
1 polymer ?
#
loop_
_entity_poly.entity_id
_entity_poly.type
_entity_poly.pdbx_seq_one_letter_code
_entity_poly.pdbx_strand_id
1 'polypeptide(L)'
;MGYLEDVRGSTHVVGDSSSRSLLVLAVVGLLLLASGGFVIGLNVGLSLGWIVLTLGIAIVAGLVGAGLVPTIGSLWLIGLWWFVFLPLVGYLTGSWAGSTRYNHPRMLGYGYTSARAELFGGVEYGVQFGLPFAVLLGSSGYAAGVAIDRMSKRMKASR
;
A
#
# COMPACT_ATOMS: atom_id res chain seq x y z
N MET A 1 24.01 26.81 -7.75
CA MET A 1 23.88 25.61 -6.89
C MET A 1 22.45 25.06 -6.84
N GLY A 2 21.37 25.86 -6.91
CA GLY A 2 19.99 25.35 -6.83
C GLY A 2 19.49 24.45 -7.96
N TYR A 3 19.97 24.60 -9.21
CA TYR A 3 19.45 23.82 -10.35
C TYR A 3 19.76 22.31 -10.29
N LEU A 4 20.90 21.94 -9.70
CA LEU A 4 21.31 20.53 -9.59
C LEU A 4 20.60 19.81 -8.43
N GLU A 5 20.19 20.54 -7.40
CA GLU A 5 19.41 20.01 -6.27
C GLU A 5 17.95 19.79 -6.67
N ASP A 6 17.38 20.71 -7.46
CA ASP A 6 16.00 20.61 -7.97
C ASP A 6 15.81 19.40 -8.89
N VAL A 7 16.77 19.16 -9.79
CA VAL A 7 16.75 18.00 -10.70
C VAL A 7 16.93 16.69 -9.93
N ARG A 8 17.81 16.65 -8.91
CA ARG A 8 17.98 15.45 -8.06
C ARG A 8 16.80 15.17 -7.14
N GLY A 9 16.18 16.21 -6.59
CA GLY A 9 14.97 16.12 -5.78
C GLY A 9 13.80 15.58 -6.60
N SER A 10 13.60 16.14 -7.79
CA SER A 10 12.55 15.72 -8.73
C SER A 10 12.64 14.23 -9.08
N THR A 11 13.85 13.71 -9.39
CA THR A 11 14.02 12.29 -9.73
C THR A 11 13.72 11.34 -8.57
N HIS A 12 14.03 11.71 -7.32
CA HIS A 12 13.71 10.88 -6.16
C HIS A 12 12.24 10.98 -5.73
N VAL A 13 11.58 12.10 -5.97
CA VAL A 13 10.17 12.31 -5.64
C VAL A 13 9.27 11.62 -6.67
N VAL A 14 9.57 11.78 -7.96
CA VAL A 14 8.75 11.30 -9.09
C VAL A 14 9.17 9.90 -9.56
N GLY A 15 10.45 9.57 -9.43
CA GLY A 15 11.01 8.29 -9.89
C GLY A 15 11.19 8.19 -11.41
N ASP A 16 11.87 7.14 -11.84
CA ASP A 16 11.91 6.76 -13.26
C ASP A 16 10.52 6.28 -13.71
N SER A 17 10.07 6.73 -14.88
CA SER A 17 8.80 6.34 -15.49
C SER A 17 8.58 4.83 -15.59
N SER A 18 9.62 4.04 -15.89
CA SER A 18 9.52 2.58 -16.04
C SER A 18 9.30 1.92 -14.67
N SER A 19 10.18 2.20 -13.72
CA SER A 19 10.10 1.70 -12.34
C SER A 19 8.80 2.12 -11.65
N ARG A 20 8.37 3.37 -11.86
CA ARG A 20 7.10 3.88 -11.36
C ARG A 20 5.91 3.09 -11.91
N SER A 21 5.85 2.89 -13.22
CA SER A 21 4.75 2.15 -13.85
C SER A 21 4.69 0.71 -13.38
N LEU A 22 5.86 0.06 -13.27
CA LEU A 22 5.96 -1.32 -12.76
C LEU A 22 5.49 -1.42 -11.31
N LEU A 23 5.84 -0.46 -10.45
CA LEU A 23 5.37 -0.42 -9.07
C LEU A 23 3.84 -0.34 -9.00
N VAL A 24 3.24 0.59 -9.74
CA VAL A 24 1.79 0.76 -9.77
C VAL A 24 1.11 -0.50 -10.31
N LEU A 25 1.60 -1.07 -11.43
CA LEU A 25 1.08 -2.30 -12.00
C LEU A 25 1.20 -3.49 -11.04
N ALA A 26 2.34 -3.62 -10.36
CA ALA A 26 2.57 -4.70 -9.40
C ALA A 26 1.59 -4.61 -8.22
N VAL A 27 1.37 -3.39 -7.69
CA VAL A 27 0.42 -3.19 -6.59
C VAL A 27 -1.01 -3.41 -7.04
N VAL A 28 -1.42 -2.87 -8.19
CA VAL A 28 -2.76 -3.11 -8.73
C VAL A 28 -2.98 -4.62 -8.97
N GLY A 29 -2.02 -5.29 -9.58
CA GLY A 29 -2.06 -6.74 -9.80
C GLY A 29 -2.15 -7.54 -8.50
N LEU A 30 -1.36 -7.16 -7.49
CA LEU A 30 -1.39 -7.76 -6.16
C LEU A 30 -2.78 -7.61 -5.52
N LEU A 31 -3.38 -6.43 -5.59
CA LEU A 31 -4.72 -6.17 -5.03
C LEU A 31 -5.81 -6.94 -5.78
N LEU A 32 -5.70 -7.07 -7.10
CA LEU A 32 -6.61 -7.89 -7.90
C LEU A 32 -6.48 -9.38 -7.55
N LEU A 33 -5.26 -9.89 -7.41
CA LEU A 33 -5.01 -11.26 -6.99
C LEU A 33 -5.52 -11.52 -5.58
N ALA A 34 -5.30 -10.58 -4.66
CA ALA A 34 -5.83 -10.68 -3.30
C ALA A 34 -7.37 -10.68 -3.27
N SER A 35 -7.98 -9.81 -4.08
CA SER A 35 -9.44 -9.73 -4.23
C SER A 35 -10.02 -11.01 -4.84
N GLY A 36 -9.43 -11.51 -5.93
CA GLY A 36 -9.85 -12.76 -6.57
C GLY A 36 -9.64 -13.98 -5.65
N GLY A 37 -8.51 -14.02 -4.96
CA GLY A 37 -8.21 -15.01 -3.92
C GLY A 37 -9.28 -15.02 -2.83
N PHE A 38 -9.68 -13.85 -2.36
CA PHE A 38 -10.76 -13.73 -1.38
C PHE A 38 -12.10 -14.26 -1.90
N VAL A 39 -12.47 -13.94 -3.15
CA VAL A 39 -13.71 -14.41 -3.80
C VAL A 39 -13.77 -15.93 -3.91
N ILE A 40 -12.66 -16.60 -4.26
CA ILE A 40 -12.58 -18.07 -4.30
C ILE A 40 -12.40 -18.70 -2.90
N GLY A 41 -12.41 -17.88 -1.85
CA GLY A 41 -12.35 -18.36 -0.48
C GLY A 41 -10.95 -18.67 0.03
N LEU A 42 -9.94 -17.85 -0.31
CA LEU A 42 -8.69 -17.79 0.42
C LEU A 42 -8.81 -16.83 1.60
N ASN A 43 -8.14 -17.14 2.71
CA ASN A 43 -8.05 -16.22 3.85
C ASN A 43 -6.95 -15.17 3.57
N VAL A 44 -7.28 -14.19 2.74
CA VAL A 44 -6.38 -13.08 2.36
C VAL A 44 -6.55 -11.87 3.31
N GLY A 45 -7.20 -12.08 4.46
CA GLY A 45 -7.53 -11.03 5.42
C GLY A 45 -6.31 -10.35 6.05
N LEU A 46 -6.58 -9.30 6.85
CA LEU A 46 -5.59 -8.55 7.62
C LEU A 46 -4.68 -9.49 8.42
N SER A 47 -3.39 -9.46 8.11
CA SER A 47 -2.36 -10.26 8.77
C SER A 47 -1.08 -9.46 8.94
N LEU A 48 -0.21 -9.87 9.86
CA LEU A 48 1.12 -9.26 10.01
C LEU A 48 1.95 -9.37 8.71
N GLY A 49 1.71 -10.41 7.90
CA GLY A 49 2.40 -10.60 6.62
C GLY A 49 2.16 -9.45 5.62
N TRP A 50 1.00 -8.82 5.68
CA TRP A 50 0.64 -7.67 4.87
C TRP A 50 1.48 -6.42 5.23
N ILE A 51 1.79 -6.22 6.50
CA ILE A 51 2.69 -5.14 6.96
C ILE A 51 4.10 -5.38 6.42
N VAL A 52 4.62 -6.61 6.58
CA VAL A 52 5.94 -7.01 6.04
C VAL A 52 5.99 -6.82 4.53
N LEU A 53 4.93 -7.19 3.82
CA LEU A 53 4.83 -7.03 2.36
C LEU A 53 4.86 -5.54 1.96
N THR A 54 4.07 -4.68 2.61
CA THR A 54 4.06 -3.24 2.33
C THR A 54 5.42 -2.59 2.58
N LEU A 55 6.11 -2.96 3.67
CA LEU A 55 7.46 -2.49 3.95
C LEU A 55 8.45 -2.98 2.89
N GLY A 56 8.36 -4.26 2.49
CA GLY A 56 9.19 -4.83 1.42
C GLY A 56 9.02 -4.10 0.09
N ILE A 57 7.78 -3.79 -0.29
CA ILE A 57 7.46 -2.99 -1.50
C ILE A 57 8.14 -1.62 -1.42
N ALA A 58 8.04 -0.93 -0.27
CA ALA A 58 8.67 0.38 -0.07
C ALA A 58 10.19 0.34 -0.23
N ILE A 59 10.85 -0.67 0.37
CA ILE A 59 12.29 -0.86 0.26
C ILE A 59 12.71 -1.13 -1.18
N VAL A 60 12.02 -2.06 -1.86
CA VAL A 60 12.31 -2.38 -3.27
C VAL A 60 12.09 -1.16 -4.17
N ALA A 61 11.02 -0.39 -3.95
CA ALA A 61 10.77 0.85 -4.67
C ALA A 61 11.90 1.87 -4.50
N GLY A 62 12.49 1.96 -3.30
CA GLY A 62 13.69 2.75 -3.03
C GLY A 62 14.93 2.25 -3.78
N LEU A 63 15.14 0.94 -3.81
CA LEU A 63 16.27 0.30 -4.53
C LEU A 63 16.22 0.56 -6.04
N VAL A 64 15.05 0.45 -6.65
CA VAL A 64 14.87 0.62 -8.11
C VAL A 64 14.59 2.06 -8.54
N GLY A 65 14.54 3.00 -7.59
CA GLY A 65 14.28 4.41 -7.88
C GLY A 65 12.88 4.69 -8.42
N ALA A 66 11.86 3.97 -7.95
CA ALA A 66 10.47 4.11 -8.42
C ALA A 66 9.81 5.46 -8.06
N GLY A 67 10.41 6.19 -7.10
CA GLY A 67 9.94 7.50 -6.64
C GLY A 67 9.17 7.44 -5.33
N LEU A 68 9.33 8.46 -4.48
CA LEU A 68 8.68 8.51 -3.17
C LEU A 68 7.16 8.66 -3.28
N VAL A 69 6.67 9.59 -4.11
CA VAL A 69 5.24 9.84 -4.30
C VAL A 69 4.49 8.61 -4.82
N PRO A 70 4.94 7.94 -5.91
CA PRO A 70 4.27 6.72 -6.35
C PRO A 70 4.38 5.59 -5.33
N THR A 71 5.46 5.51 -4.54
CA THR A 71 5.55 4.55 -3.42
C THR A 71 4.49 4.79 -2.37
N ILE A 72 4.36 6.03 -1.86
CA ILE A 72 3.34 6.39 -0.88
C ILE A 72 1.94 6.17 -1.46
N GLY A 73 1.69 6.58 -2.71
CA GLY A 73 0.41 6.38 -3.38
C GLY A 73 0.05 4.91 -3.51
N SER A 74 1.00 4.07 -3.91
CA SER A 74 0.82 2.62 -4.00
C SER A 74 0.53 1.97 -2.65
N LEU A 75 1.25 2.34 -1.58
CA LEU A 75 0.96 1.83 -0.24
C LEU A 75 -0.39 2.34 0.29
N TRP A 76 -0.76 3.57 -0.05
CA TRP A 76 -2.07 4.11 0.30
C TRP A 76 -3.19 3.34 -0.39
N LEU A 77 -3.03 2.93 -1.66
CA LEU A 77 -3.98 2.03 -2.33
C LEU A 77 -4.13 0.69 -1.60
N ILE A 78 -3.03 0.13 -1.06
CA ILE A 78 -3.09 -1.10 -0.25
C ILE A 78 -3.88 -0.85 1.05
N GLY A 79 -3.59 0.25 1.74
CA GLY A 79 -4.33 0.65 2.95
C GLY A 79 -5.81 0.86 2.65
N LEU A 80 -6.14 1.62 1.60
CA LEU A 80 -7.52 1.86 1.17
C LEU A 80 -8.23 0.56 0.81
N TRP A 81 -7.55 -0.37 0.14
CA TRP A 81 -8.09 -1.70 -0.13
C TRP A 81 -8.44 -2.45 1.16
N TRP A 82 -7.58 -2.44 2.19
CA TRP A 82 -7.92 -3.08 3.47
C TRP A 82 -9.21 -2.56 4.10
N PHE A 83 -9.41 -1.24 4.08
CA PHE A 83 -10.58 -0.63 4.73
C PHE A 83 -11.84 -0.66 3.86
N VAL A 84 -11.71 -0.67 2.53
CA VAL A 84 -12.86 -0.54 1.62
C VAL A 84 -13.31 -1.88 1.04
N PHE A 85 -12.40 -2.82 0.77
CA PHE A 85 -12.73 -4.04 0.03
C PHE A 85 -13.72 -4.95 0.76
N LEU A 86 -13.48 -5.27 2.04
CA LEU A 86 -14.39 -6.14 2.81
C LEU A 86 -15.79 -5.52 2.95
N PRO A 87 -15.94 -4.24 3.34
CA PRO A 87 -17.24 -3.57 3.35
C PRO A 87 -17.92 -3.51 1.98
N LEU A 88 -17.17 -3.30 0.90
CA LEU A 88 -17.72 -3.29 -0.46
C LEU A 88 -18.29 -4.67 -0.84
N VAL A 89 -17.56 -5.75 -0.54
CA VAL A 89 -18.07 -7.10 -0.80
C VAL A 89 -19.33 -7.35 0.03
N GLY A 90 -19.33 -7.02 1.33
CA GLY A 90 -20.51 -7.16 2.19
C GLY A 90 -21.72 -6.34 1.72
N TYR A 91 -21.48 -5.15 1.14
CA TYR A 91 -22.53 -4.32 0.51
C TYR A 91 -23.12 -4.99 -0.74
N LEU A 92 -22.27 -5.53 -1.62
CA LEU A 92 -22.69 -6.16 -2.88
C LEU A 92 -23.39 -7.51 -2.67
N THR A 93 -22.96 -8.29 -1.69
CA THR A 93 -23.52 -9.62 -1.41
C THR A 93 -24.72 -9.57 -0.46
N GLY A 94 -25.00 -8.41 0.14
CA GLY A 94 -26.00 -8.29 1.21
C GLY A 94 -25.61 -9.01 2.51
N SER A 95 -24.41 -9.59 2.59
CA SER A 95 -23.92 -10.34 3.76
C SER A 95 -23.22 -9.44 4.78
N TRP A 96 -23.92 -8.41 5.24
CA TRP A 96 -23.38 -7.40 6.17
C TRP A 96 -23.67 -7.73 7.64
N ALA A 97 -24.82 -8.35 7.93
CA ALA A 97 -25.25 -8.75 9.27
C ALA A 97 -25.14 -10.27 9.45
N GLY A 98 -23.99 -10.79 9.91
CA GLY A 98 -23.86 -12.20 10.26
C GLY A 98 -22.43 -12.71 10.37
N SER A 99 -22.23 -13.73 11.22
CA SER A 99 -21.00 -14.47 11.53
C SER A 99 -20.42 -15.23 10.32
N THR A 100 -20.07 -14.51 9.28
CA THR A 100 -19.54 -15.06 8.02
C THR A 100 -18.05 -14.75 7.90
N ARG A 101 -17.38 -15.45 6.97
CA ARG A 101 -15.96 -15.30 6.60
C ARG A 101 -15.49 -13.85 6.38
N TYR A 102 -16.44 -12.94 6.18
CA TYR A 102 -16.26 -11.50 6.06
C TYR A 102 -15.95 -10.79 7.40
N ASN A 103 -15.82 -11.53 8.52
CA ASN A 103 -15.58 -10.99 9.88
C ASN A 103 -14.16 -11.25 10.44
N HIS A 104 -13.17 -11.51 9.56
CA HIS A 104 -11.74 -11.46 9.96
C HIS A 104 -11.39 -10.10 10.56
N PRO A 105 -10.47 -10.01 11.56
CA PRO A 105 -10.39 -8.91 12.51
C PRO A 105 -10.44 -7.57 11.80
N ARG A 106 -11.66 -7.04 11.68
CA ARG A 106 -11.95 -5.73 11.13
C ARG A 106 -11.35 -4.82 12.17
N MET A 107 -10.37 -4.02 11.78
CA MET A 107 -9.47 -3.42 12.77
C MET A 107 -10.22 -2.66 13.87
N LEU A 108 -11.45 -2.22 13.62
CA LEU A 108 -12.37 -1.76 14.64
C LEU A 108 -13.79 -2.24 14.31
N GLY A 109 -14.44 -2.88 15.28
CA GLY A 109 -15.88 -3.20 15.28
C GLY A 109 -16.72 -1.93 15.40
N TYR A 110 -16.54 -1.01 14.47
CA TYR A 110 -17.40 0.16 14.35
C TYR A 110 -18.81 -0.33 14.03
N GLY A 111 -19.76 0.14 14.84
CA GLY A 111 -21.16 -0.18 14.68
C GLY A 111 -21.76 0.38 13.38
N TYR A 112 -23.08 0.54 13.42
CA TYR A 112 -23.94 1.26 12.47
C TYR A 112 -24.71 0.37 11.47
N THR A 113 -25.94 0.03 11.87
CA THR A 113 -27.24 0.10 11.16
C THR A 113 -27.41 -0.30 9.67
N SER A 114 -26.40 -0.25 8.78
CA SER A 114 -26.51 -0.67 7.37
C SER A 114 -25.17 -0.88 6.66
N ALA A 115 -25.14 -1.73 5.63
CA ALA A 115 -23.97 -1.98 4.78
C ALA A 115 -23.39 -0.71 4.10
N ARG A 116 -24.23 0.30 3.83
CA ARG A 116 -23.79 1.58 3.27
C ARG A 116 -22.90 2.34 4.26
N ALA A 117 -23.28 2.37 5.53
CA ALA A 117 -22.51 3.06 6.56
C ALA A 117 -21.13 2.43 6.76
N GLU A 118 -21.04 1.10 6.73
CA GLU A 118 -19.76 0.39 6.79
C GLU A 118 -18.83 0.75 5.62
N LEU A 119 -19.37 0.86 4.39
CA LEU A 119 -18.57 1.22 3.22
C LEU A 119 -18.04 2.66 3.30
N PHE A 120 -18.89 3.62 3.66
CA PHE A 120 -18.46 5.02 3.83
C PHE A 120 -17.46 5.18 4.98
N GLY A 121 -17.67 4.46 6.10
CA GLY A 121 -16.70 4.37 7.18
C GLY A 121 -15.36 3.81 6.67
N GLY A 122 -15.38 2.69 5.93
CA GLY A 122 -14.17 2.12 5.33
C GLY A 122 -13.38 3.12 4.48
N VAL A 123 -14.06 3.95 3.68
CA VAL A 123 -13.41 5.02 2.90
C VAL A 123 -12.79 6.07 3.83
N GLU A 124 -13.54 6.53 4.83
CA GLU A 124 -13.08 7.54 5.80
C GLU A 124 -11.84 7.04 6.57
N TYR A 125 -11.88 5.82 7.12
CA TYR A 125 -10.74 5.22 7.82
C TYR A 125 -9.56 4.94 6.86
N GLY A 126 -9.82 4.54 5.63
CA GLY A 126 -8.80 4.37 4.60
C GLY A 126 -8.05 5.66 4.27
N VAL A 127 -8.73 6.80 4.31
CA VAL A 127 -8.09 8.12 4.18
C VAL A 127 -7.41 8.52 5.49
N GLN A 128 -8.13 8.48 6.61
CA GLN A 128 -7.68 9.01 7.90
C GLN A 128 -6.49 8.25 8.47
N PHE A 129 -6.45 6.92 8.32
CA PHE A 129 -5.40 6.05 8.88
C PHE A 129 -4.53 5.42 7.80
N GLY A 130 -5.11 5.05 6.66
CA GLY A 130 -4.35 4.46 5.56
C GLY A 130 -3.33 5.41 4.95
N LEU A 131 -3.65 6.71 4.83
CA LEU A 131 -2.72 7.69 4.26
C LEU A 131 -1.52 7.97 5.21
N PRO A 132 -1.71 8.28 6.51
CA PRO A 132 -0.57 8.43 7.43
C PRO A 132 0.29 7.17 7.51
N PHE A 133 -0.32 5.99 7.54
CA PHE A 133 0.40 4.71 7.51
C PHE A 133 1.28 4.61 6.26
N ALA A 134 0.72 4.88 5.08
CA ALA A 134 1.43 4.84 3.81
C ALA A 134 2.55 5.88 3.74
N VAL A 135 2.35 7.07 4.30
CA VAL A 135 3.38 8.11 4.39
C VAL A 135 4.53 7.63 5.27
N LEU A 136 4.25 7.14 6.49
CA LEU A 136 5.29 6.71 7.44
C LEU A 136 6.08 5.49 6.93
N LEU A 137 5.40 4.43 6.51
CA LEU A 137 6.05 3.24 5.98
C LEU A 137 6.67 3.45 4.61
N GLY A 138 5.99 4.19 3.74
CA GLY A 138 6.49 4.49 2.40
C GLY A 138 7.76 5.30 2.44
N SER A 139 7.80 6.36 3.26
CA SER A 139 9.01 7.20 3.39
C SER A 139 10.15 6.46 4.07
N SER A 140 9.91 5.76 5.18
CA SER A 140 10.95 5.01 5.89
C SER A 140 11.52 3.87 5.05
N GLY A 141 10.66 3.06 4.42
CA GLY A 141 11.08 1.95 3.56
C GLY A 141 11.79 2.44 2.30
N TYR A 142 11.26 3.46 1.63
CA TYR A 142 11.91 4.04 0.45
C TYR A 142 13.30 4.60 0.79
N ALA A 143 13.43 5.34 1.89
CA ALA A 143 14.71 5.88 2.34
C ALA A 143 15.72 4.77 2.65
N ALA A 144 15.28 3.69 3.31
CA ALA A 144 16.13 2.52 3.55
C ALA A 144 16.61 1.87 2.24
N GLY A 145 15.72 1.68 1.27
CA GLY A 145 16.08 1.17 -0.06
C GLY A 145 17.12 2.03 -0.77
N VAL A 146 16.93 3.35 -0.79
CA VAL A 146 17.90 4.30 -1.36
C VAL A 146 19.24 4.23 -0.64
N ALA A 147 19.25 4.12 0.69
CA ALA A 147 20.48 4.01 1.46
C ALA A 147 21.27 2.73 1.13
N ILE A 148 20.57 1.59 1.03
CA ILE A 148 21.16 0.29 0.65
C ILE A 148 21.78 0.35 -0.74
N ASP A 149 21.08 0.93 -1.72
CA ASP A 149 21.58 1.07 -3.10
C ASP A 149 22.86 1.94 -3.13
N ARG A 150 22.84 3.09 -2.43
CA ARG A 150 24.01 3.98 -2.35
C ARG A 150 25.20 3.31 -1.68
N MET A 151 24.98 2.56 -0.60
CA MET A 151 26.03 1.80 0.09
C MET A 151 26.64 0.75 -0.84
N SER A 152 25.78 -0.02 -1.53
CA SER A 152 26.19 -1.07 -2.46
C SER A 152 27.02 -0.52 -3.61
N LYS A 153 26.64 0.63 -4.17
CA LYS A 153 27.39 1.32 -5.23
C LYS A 153 28.75 1.81 -4.74
N ARG A 154 28.83 2.36 -3.52
CA ARG A 154 30.10 2.81 -2.92
C ARG A 154 31.07 1.64 -2.71
N MET A 155 30.59 0.51 -2.20
CA MET A 155 31.41 -0.69 -1.97
C MET A 155 31.97 -1.28 -3.27
N LYS A 156 31.19 -1.24 -4.36
CA LYS A 156 31.66 -1.68 -5.69
C LYS A 156 32.69 -0.73 -6.28
N ALA A 157 32.58 0.58 -6.02
CA ALA A 157 33.53 1.56 -6.52
C ALA A 157 34.86 1.60 -5.73
N SER A 158 34.86 1.12 -4.48
CA SER A 158 36.06 0.99 -3.65
C SER A 158 36.84 -0.31 -3.88
N ARG A 159 36.35 -1.20 -4.76
CA ARG A 159 36.93 -2.51 -5.05
C ARG A 159 37.44 -2.54 -6.48
#